data_AF-A0A2N1RIC5-F1
#
_entry.id   AF-A0A2N1RIC5-F1
#
_cell.length_a   1.000
_cell.length_b   1.000
_cell.length_c   1.000
_cell.angle_alpha   90.00
_cell.angle_beta   90.00
_cell.angle_gamma   90.00
#
_symmetry.space_group_name_H-M   'P 1'
#
loop_
_entity.id
_entity.type
_entity.pdbx_description
1 polymer ?
#
loop_
_entity_poly.entity_id
_entity_poly.type
_entity_poly.pdbx_seq_one_letter_code
_entity_poly.pdbx_strand_id
1 'polypeptide(L)'
;MRKIVVSIAVLLLVISTLFTIGNFGLEDQAVPAKQGVMDLTHIPQDLLGPVSLRGEWVFHPNEVVSPEAIPASSVMIEVPSSWCDTELTGTRIPAMGFGTYHLTVRLPAPGNYSLLLDNIYTSYKIFINGRQYAEVGRFGTSAAAASPRFTDTIICFHSADGLAEIVLQVSNFTHPKAGIGVAPVLGPPEKILRLLIVDHGTSMLLVTIFGMAALLSLFYYHKTNPDRSLLYFAGFCLMLALKTAVSNTVLSFAFPFISSAVISKMEYLTIAGAVALFIHYSRHAFEDYLPRTLEYIVLTASVVYSLVVLFTPVRVYNPLLNWYAVVFLSSMCYWLVMMVRAYRKKRQVSFTLMFGSVVLVVAVLMQNGYYYLGISNLFVNKMAAIGMAFFILAHFYDMSMRFLDALALSRKTSKELEEQVAFRTRELHMANRQLERMATHDDLTNLYNRNELHRRIEEITDRSKLQSPNANNAFTVVYFDLDNFKFFNDRYSHDAGDTVLVLFSQLLQTTVRRADTVFRFGGDEFILFLAGTGYEGARAFAERFFQAMLTFNTTIEQALSLKYGTSIVIPAERQLTCSLGMAVHDRGQIDLDTLIRIADQALLQAKLDGKNTYHIRLCGDNEDNPGTI
;
A
#
# COMPACT_ATOMS: atom_id res chain seq x y z
N MET A 1 7.67 22.04 6.59
CA MET A 1 8.32 21.85 7.91
C MET A 1 8.53 20.38 8.28
N ARG A 2 7.50 19.54 8.45
CA ARG A 2 7.66 18.11 8.87
C ARG A 2 8.64 17.28 8.02
N LYS A 3 8.62 17.42 6.68
CA LYS A 3 9.55 16.72 5.77
C LYS A 3 11.02 17.11 5.99
N ILE A 4 11.27 18.38 6.31
CA ILE A 4 12.61 18.91 6.56
C ILE A 4 13.13 18.40 7.90
N VAL A 5 12.29 18.38 8.95
CA VAL A 5 12.66 17.90 10.28
C VAL A 5 12.98 16.40 10.27
N VAL A 6 12.19 15.57 9.60
CA VAL A 6 12.49 14.12 9.47
C VAL A 6 13.77 13.89 8.66
N SER A 7 13.97 14.64 7.58
CA SER A 7 15.19 14.53 6.77
C SER A 7 16.43 14.96 7.55
N ILE A 8 16.34 16.01 8.37
CA ILE A 8 17.41 16.46 9.27
C ILE A 8 17.67 15.42 10.37
N ALA A 9 16.63 14.84 10.97
CA ALA A 9 16.78 13.80 12.00
C ALA A 9 17.46 12.54 11.45
N VAL A 10 17.07 12.09 10.25
CA VAL A 10 17.75 10.99 9.54
C VAL A 10 19.20 11.38 9.22
N LEU A 11 19.44 12.57 8.69
CA LEU A 11 20.80 13.07 8.39
C LEU A 11 21.68 13.15 9.66
N LEU A 12 21.12 13.54 10.80
CA LEU A 12 21.84 13.61 12.08
C LEU A 12 22.12 12.23 12.66
N LEU A 13 21.16 11.30 12.61
CA LEU A 13 21.37 9.90 12.99
C LEU A 13 22.48 9.27 12.14
N VAL A 14 22.50 9.65 10.87
CA VAL A 14 23.48 9.23 9.86
C VAL A 14 24.85 9.80 10.13
N ILE A 15 24.96 11.11 10.36
CA ILE A 15 26.22 11.75 10.72
C ILE A 15 26.74 11.16 12.02
N SER A 16 25.86 10.93 13.00
CA SER A 16 26.20 10.27 14.26
C SER A 16 26.69 8.83 14.02
N THR A 17 26.05 8.06 13.15
CA THR A 17 26.48 6.70 12.81
C THR A 17 27.83 6.71 12.07
N LEU A 18 28.00 7.59 11.07
CA LEU A 18 29.26 7.74 10.33
C LEU A 18 30.39 8.24 11.23
N PHE A 19 30.13 9.19 12.14
CA PHE A 19 31.07 9.70 13.13
C PHE A 19 31.43 8.62 14.15
N THR A 20 30.46 7.82 14.59
CA THR A 20 30.71 6.69 15.48
C THR A 20 31.53 5.63 14.76
N ILE A 21 31.29 5.29 13.50
CA ILE A 21 32.11 4.26 12.84
C ILE A 21 33.49 4.82 12.45
N GLY A 22 33.58 6.11 12.07
CA GLY A 22 34.83 6.79 11.73
C GLY A 22 35.81 6.90 12.91
N ASN A 23 35.31 7.12 14.13
CA ASN A 23 36.13 7.14 15.35
C ASN A 23 36.55 5.75 15.85
N PHE A 24 36.07 4.67 15.24
CA PHE A 24 36.43 3.29 15.59
C PHE A 24 37.33 2.65 14.52
N GLY A 25 37.88 3.47 13.61
CA GLY A 25 38.91 3.03 12.68
C GLY A 25 40.19 2.62 13.42
N LEU A 26 40.99 1.76 12.78
CA LEU A 26 42.38 1.56 13.17
C LEU A 26 43.08 2.91 13.06
N GLU A 27 43.45 3.50 14.19
CA GLU A 27 44.31 4.66 14.22
C GLU A 27 45.70 4.16 13.79
N ASP A 28 46.13 4.53 12.57
CA ASP A 28 47.40 4.10 11.98
C ASP A 28 48.56 4.88 12.62
N GLN A 29 48.70 4.69 13.94
CA GLN A 29 49.73 5.34 14.76
C GLN A 29 51.08 4.61 14.67
N ALA A 30 51.14 3.43 14.06
CA ALA A 30 52.33 2.60 14.05
C ALA A 30 53.12 2.73 12.75
N VAL A 31 54.45 2.83 12.90
CA VAL A 31 55.38 2.72 11.78
C VAL A 31 55.30 1.29 11.22
N PRO A 32 55.18 1.10 9.90
CA PRO A 32 55.18 -0.23 9.31
C PRO A 32 56.46 -1.00 9.66
N ALA A 33 56.35 -2.32 9.78
CA ALA A 33 57.48 -3.20 10.01
C ALA A 33 58.54 -3.01 8.92
N LYS A 34 59.81 -2.99 9.31
CA LYS A 34 60.95 -2.94 8.40
C LYS A 34 61.93 -4.03 8.77
N GLN A 35 62.41 -4.77 7.78
CA GLN A 35 63.38 -5.85 8.02
C GLN A 35 62.92 -6.88 9.08
N GLY A 36 61.61 -7.16 9.16
CA GLY A 36 61.07 -8.16 10.08
C GLY A 36 60.96 -7.68 11.53
N VAL A 37 61.17 -6.39 11.78
CA VAL A 37 61.04 -5.79 13.11
C VAL A 37 60.02 -4.65 13.07
N MET A 38 59.11 -4.65 14.04
CA MET A 38 58.20 -3.54 14.32
C MET A 38 58.46 -3.00 15.72
N ASP A 39 58.71 -1.70 15.83
CA ASP A 39 59.02 -1.06 17.11
C ASP A 39 57.86 -0.19 17.58
N LEU A 40 57.15 -0.63 18.62
CA LEU A 40 56.02 0.08 19.24
C LEU A 40 56.41 0.77 20.55
N THR A 41 57.69 0.79 20.92
CA THR A 41 58.17 1.37 22.19
C THR A 41 57.96 2.89 22.28
N HIS A 42 57.78 3.55 21.13
CA HIS A 42 57.49 4.98 21.05
C HIS A 42 56.06 5.36 21.46
N ILE A 43 55.15 4.39 21.57
CA ILE A 43 53.75 4.61 21.92
C ILE A 43 53.54 4.30 23.40
N PRO A 44 53.06 5.25 24.23
CA PRO A 44 52.74 4.97 25.63
C PRO A 44 51.70 3.85 25.76
N GLN A 45 51.87 2.95 26.75
CA GLN A 45 51.02 1.77 26.91
C GLN A 45 49.52 2.09 27.00
N ASP A 46 49.14 3.16 27.71
CA ASP A 46 47.74 3.58 27.87
C ASP A 46 47.11 4.02 26.54
N LEU A 47 47.93 4.62 25.67
CA LEU A 47 47.53 5.10 24.34
C LEU A 47 47.58 4.01 23.28
N LEU A 48 48.21 2.86 23.54
CA LEU A 48 48.33 1.78 22.57
C LEU A 48 46.94 1.26 22.13
N GLY A 49 46.52 1.64 20.94
CA GLY A 49 45.32 1.12 20.28
C GLY A 49 45.55 -0.23 19.62
N PRO A 50 44.54 -0.77 18.91
CA PRO A 50 44.75 -1.86 17.96
C PRO A 50 45.67 -1.39 16.82
N VAL A 51 46.81 -2.04 16.66
CA VAL A 51 47.84 -1.74 15.67
C VAL A 51 47.87 -2.82 14.60
N SER A 52 47.81 -2.43 13.33
CA SER A 52 47.96 -3.37 12.22
C SER A 52 49.45 -3.68 12.00
N LEU A 53 49.81 -4.96 12.01
CA LEU A 53 51.19 -5.43 11.82
C LEU A 53 51.59 -5.44 10.33
N ARG A 54 51.43 -4.29 9.65
CA ARG A 54 51.77 -4.11 8.23
C ARG A 54 53.26 -3.86 8.04
N GLY A 55 53.77 -4.12 6.84
CA GLY A 55 55.16 -3.83 6.45
C GLY A 55 55.94 -5.08 6.07
N GLU A 56 57.26 -4.99 6.11
CA GLU A 56 58.16 -6.06 5.67
C GLU A 56 58.37 -7.11 6.76
N TRP A 57 57.91 -8.33 6.51
CA TRP A 57 58.10 -9.50 7.34
C TRP A 57 59.20 -10.39 6.76
N VAL A 58 59.84 -11.18 7.63
CA VAL A 58 60.75 -12.23 7.20
C VAL A 58 59.93 -13.43 6.73
N PHE A 59 60.26 -13.99 5.57
CA PHE A 59 59.57 -15.13 4.96
C PHE A 59 60.54 -16.20 4.48
N HIS A 60 60.23 -17.44 4.84
CA HIS A 60 60.95 -18.64 4.44
C HIS A 60 60.03 -19.52 3.57
N PRO A 61 60.17 -19.44 2.23
CA PRO A 61 59.34 -20.23 1.32
C PRO A 61 59.73 -21.71 1.36
N ASN A 62 58.74 -22.60 1.36
CA ASN A 62 58.91 -24.06 1.37
C ASN A 62 59.73 -24.61 2.54
N GLU A 63 59.84 -23.85 3.63
CA GLU A 63 60.53 -24.28 4.85
C GLU A 63 59.58 -24.22 6.04
N VAL A 64 59.67 -25.23 6.91
CA VAL A 64 59.00 -25.24 8.21
C VAL A 64 60.03 -24.86 9.25
N VAL A 65 60.23 -23.56 9.44
CA VAL A 65 61.19 -23.03 10.42
C VAL A 65 60.68 -23.27 11.84
N SER A 66 61.56 -23.81 12.70
CA SER A 66 61.31 -23.95 14.14
C SER A 66 61.41 -22.57 14.80
N PRO A 67 60.50 -22.22 15.73
CA PRO A 67 60.56 -20.95 16.45
C PRO A 67 61.88 -20.69 17.19
N GLU A 68 62.62 -21.73 17.54
CA GLU A 68 63.87 -21.64 18.31
C GLU A 68 65.13 -21.47 17.44
N ALA A 69 65.02 -21.64 16.11
CA ALA A 69 66.16 -21.66 15.20
C ALA A 69 65.80 -21.05 13.84
N ILE A 70 65.68 -19.73 13.79
CA ILE A 70 65.34 -18.99 12.57
C ILE A 70 66.57 -18.86 11.66
N PRO A 71 66.54 -19.39 10.41
CA PRO A 71 67.66 -19.34 9.49
C PRO A 71 68.03 -17.91 9.06
N ALA A 72 69.31 -17.68 8.77
CA ALA A 72 69.76 -16.39 8.21
C ALA A 72 69.34 -16.18 6.74
N SER A 73 68.95 -17.23 6.01
CA SER A 73 68.41 -17.14 4.65
C SER A 73 66.94 -16.75 4.70
N SER A 74 66.67 -15.45 4.62
CA SER A 74 65.33 -14.88 4.65
C SER A 74 65.04 -14.05 3.40
N VAL A 75 63.77 -14.03 2.99
CA VAL A 75 63.28 -13.07 2.01
C VAL A 75 62.30 -12.12 2.70
N MET A 76 62.40 -10.84 2.35
CA MET A 76 61.46 -9.85 2.86
C MET A 76 60.19 -9.90 2.02
N ILE A 77 59.05 -10.05 2.68
CA ILE A 77 57.74 -10.00 2.06
C ILE A 77 56.91 -8.87 2.68
N GLU A 78 56.21 -8.12 1.84
CA GLU A 78 55.30 -7.09 2.32
C GLU A 78 54.01 -7.73 2.84
N VAL A 79 53.52 -7.34 4.00
CA VAL A 79 52.27 -7.83 4.59
C VAL A 79 51.33 -6.63 4.80
N PRO A 80 50.06 -6.71 4.34
CA PRO A 80 49.43 -7.85 3.68
C PRO A 80 49.79 -7.89 2.19
N SER A 81 50.22 -9.06 1.70
CA SER A 81 50.33 -9.34 0.28
C SER A 81 50.23 -10.85 0.05
N SER A 82 49.99 -11.26 -1.20
CA SER A 82 50.18 -12.67 -1.52
C SER A 82 51.65 -12.94 -1.78
N TRP A 83 52.20 -14.04 -1.26
CA TRP A 83 53.58 -14.41 -1.58
C TRP A 83 53.81 -14.70 -3.07
N CYS A 84 52.73 -14.88 -3.85
CA CYS A 84 52.78 -15.00 -5.30
C CYS A 84 53.19 -13.70 -6.01
N ASP A 85 52.98 -12.57 -5.35
CA ASP A 85 53.28 -11.24 -5.88
C ASP A 85 54.76 -10.88 -5.66
N THR A 86 55.48 -11.69 -4.87
CA THR A 86 56.92 -11.53 -4.60
C THR A 86 57.75 -12.40 -5.55
N GLU A 87 58.78 -11.79 -6.15
CA GLU A 87 59.75 -12.50 -6.98
C GLU A 87 60.99 -12.87 -6.17
N LEU A 88 61.41 -14.12 -6.28
CA LEU A 88 62.56 -14.67 -5.59
C LEU A 88 63.53 -15.18 -6.65
N THR A 89 64.72 -14.56 -6.73
CA THR A 89 65.76 -14.90 -7.73
C THR A 89 65.26 -14.91 -9.19
N GLY A 90 64.33 -14.01 -9.55
CA GLY A 90 63.76 -13.91 -10.91
C GLY A 90 62.62 -14.90 -11.22
N THR A 91 62.17 -15.68 -10.24
CA THR A 91 61.05 -16.60 -10.34
C THR A 91 59.98 -16.28 -9.30
N ARG A 92 58.71 -16.24 -9.70
CA ARG A 92 57.59 -16.04 -8.78
C ARG A 92 57.38 -17.24 -7.90
N ILE A 93 57.07 -17.00 -6.62
CA ILE A 93 56.74 -18.05 -5.68
C ILE A 93 55.36 -18.63 -6.08
N PRO A 94 55.23 -19.96 -6.25
CA PRO A 94 53.94 -20.56 -6.56
C PRO A 94 52.91 -20.29 -5.46
N ALA A 95 51.65 -20.07 -5.86
CA ALA A 95 50.55 -19.93 -4.89
C ALA A 95 50.36 -21.16 -4.02
N MET A 96 50.66 -22.33 -4.58
CA MET A 96 50.54 -23.61 -3.90
C MET A 96 51.86 -23.98 -3.24
N GLY A 97 51.84 -24.21 -1.94
CA GLY A 97 53.01 -24.51 -1.14
C GLY A 97 52.79 -24.16 0.32
N PHE A 98 53.88 -24.14 1.06
CA PHE A 98 53.90 -23.73 2.45
C PHE A 98 55.06 -22.79 2.69
N GLY A 99 55.01 -22.02 3.77
CA GLY A 99 56.10 -21.16 4.17
C GLY A 99 55.91 -20.61 5.57
N THR A 100 57.01 -20.16 6.16
CA THR A 100 57.01 -19.57 7.50
C THR A 100 57.24 -18.08 7.44
N TYR A 101 56.32 -17.31 8.00
CA TYR A 101 56.45 -15.89 8.28
C TYR A 101 57.03 -15.68 9.68
N HIS A 102 57.88 -14.67 9.82
CA HIS A 102 58.45 -14.23 11.08
C HIS A 102 58.41 -12.72 11.20
N LEU A 103 57.98 -12.24 12.38
CA LEU A 103 58.02 -10.83 12.76
C LEU A 103 58.37 -10.72 14.24
N THR A 104 59.31 -9.84 14.55
CA THR A 104 59.62 -9.43 15.92
C THR A 104 58.96 -8.10 16.22
N VAL A 105 58.09 -8.06 17.24
CA VAL A 105 57.45 -6.82 17.70
C VAL A 105 58.02 -6.42 19.05
N ARG A 106 58.55 -5.20 19.15
CA ARG A 106 58.95 -4.57 20.42
C ARG A 106 57.75 -3.82 20.99
N LEU A 107 57.26 -4.29 22.13
CA LEU A 107 56.09 -3.77 22.82
C LEU A 107 56.49 -2.64 23.77
N PRO A 108 55.57 -1.70 24.06
CA PRO A 108 55.88 -0.54 24.91
C PRO A 108 56.12 -0.90 26.38
N ALA A 109 55.54 -2.00 26.86
CA ALA A 109 55.76 -2.51 28.21
C ALA A 109 55.45 -4.01 28.29
N PRO A 110 56.00 -4.73 29.30
CA PRO A 110 55.54 -6.06 29.66
C PRO A 110 54.04 -6.07 30.00
N GLY A 111 53.34 -7.14 29.62
CA GLY A 111 51.90 -7.23 29.88
C GLY A 111 51.14 -8.24 29.02
N ASN A 112 49.82 -8.18 29.13
CA ASN A 112 48.90 -9.00 28.35
C ASN A 112 48.54 -8.31 27.05
N TYR A 113 48.68 -9.03 25.95
CA TYR A 113 48.36 -8.56 24.62
C TYR A 113 47.46 -9.57 23.91
N SER A 114 46.75 -9.09 22.89
CA SER A 114 45.96 -9.93 22.01
C SER A 114 46.34 -9.70 20.57
N LEU A 115 46.46 -10.80 19.84
CA LEU A 115 46.69 -10.84 18.41
C LEU A 115 45.42 -11.36 17.74
N LEU A 116 44.82 -10.52 16.88
CA LEU A 116 43.71 -10.87 16.01
C LEU A 116 44.28 -11.27 14.64
N LEU A 117 44.00 -12.51 14.26
CA LEU A 117 44.29 -13.04 12.93
C LEU A 117 42.96 -13.15 12.18
N ASP A 118 42.88 -12.41 11.08
CA ASP A 118 41.72 -12.36 10.18
C ASP A 118 42.19 -12.83 8.79
N ASN A 119 41.38 -13.66 8.14
CA ASN A 119 41.51 -14.00 6.72
C ASN A 119 42.90 -14.53 6.26
N ILE A 120 43.51 -15.43 7.02
CA ILE A 120 44.62 -16.25 6.50
C ILE A 120 44.02 -17.30 5.58
N TYR A 121 44.39 -17.25 4.29
CA TYR A 121 43.66 -17.90 3.19
C TYR A 121 43.50 -19.43 3.27
N THR A 122 44.14 -20.15 4.20
CA THR A 122 44.14 -21.61 4.19
C THR A 122 44.28 -22.27 5.56
N SER A 123 45.47 -22.78 5.90
CA SER A 123 45.73 -23.50 7.15
C SER A 123 47.03 -22.98 7.72
N TYR A 124 47.09 -22.84 9.04
CA TYR A 124 48.27 -22.28 9.67
C TYR A 124 48.47 -22.76 11.11
N LYS A 125 49.73 -22.70 11.54
CA LYS A 125 50.15 -22.79 12.94
C LYS A 125 50.79 -21.47 13.33
N ILE A 126 50.50 -21.01 14.53
CA ILE A 126 51.10 -19.81 15.07
C ILE A 126 51.77 -20.08 16.40
N PHE A 127 52.98 -19.56 16.50
CA PHE A 127 53.82 -19.58 17.68
C PHE A 127 54.11 -18.14 18.07
N ILE A 128 54.06 -17.88 19.38
CA ILE A 128 54.46 -16.59 19.95
C ILE A 128 55.47 -16.88 21.05
N ASN A 129 56.66 -16.30 20.95
CA ASN A 129 57.77 -16.52 21.88
C ASN A 129 58.07 -18.03 22.08
N GLY A 130 58.17 -18.77 20.98
CA GLY A 130 58.43 -20.22 21.00
C GLY A 130 57.24 -21.13 21.32
N ARG A 131 56.17 -20.61 21.94
CA ARG A 131 55.00 -21.41 22.32
C ARG A 131 53.95 -21.45 21.22
N GLN A 132 53.46 -22.64 20.88
CA GLN A 132 52.30 -22.80 19.97
C GLN A 132 51.01 -22.35 20.67
N TYR A 133 50.29 -21.41 20.06
CA TYR A 133 49.02 -20.90 20.60
C TYR A 133 47.79 -21.47 19.88
N ALA A 134 47.87 -21.63 18.56
CA ALA A 134 46.75 -22.11 17.76
C ALA A 134 47.21 -22.87 16.51
N GLU A 135 46.38 -23.82 16.09
CA GLU A 135 46.43 -24.44 14.76
C GLU A 135 45.02 -24.31 14.16
N VAL A 136 44.94 -23.65 13.01
CA VAL A 136 43.68 -23.42 12.29
C VAL A 136 43.69 -24.24 11.01
N GLY A 137 42.72 -25.14 10.92
CA GLY A 137 42.74 -26.21 9.94
C GLY A 137 43.74 -27.29 10.35
N ARG A 138 44.34 -27.95 9.37
CA ARG A 138 45.44 -28.88 9.58
C ARG A 138 46.58 -28.43 8.71
N PHE A 139 47.70 -28.04 9.32
CA PHE A 139 48.89 -27.68 8.57
C PHE A 139 49.51 -28.95 7.97
N GLY A 140 49.93 -28.88 6.71
CA GLY A 140 50.63 -29.96 6.03
C GLY A 140 51.60 -29.43 4.99
N THR A 141 52.62 -30.20 4.66
CA THR A 141 53.59 -29.86 3.59
C THR A 141 53.14 -30.38 2.21
N SER A 142 51.96 -30.99 2.14
CA SER A 142 51.36 -31.49 0.90
C SER A 142 49.83 -31.34 0.92
N ALA A 143 49.22 -31.37 -0.27
CA ALA A 143 47.77 -31.21 -0.43
C ALA A 143 46.93 -32.29 0.29
N ALA A 144 47.47 -33.50 0.50
CA ALA A 144 46.76 -34.56 1.22
C ALA A 144 46.85 -34.41 2.76
N ALA A 145 47.92 -33.78 3.25
CA ALA A 145 48.15 -33.57 4.67
C ALA A 145 47.51 -32.28 5.19
N ALA A 146 47.31 -31.29 4.31
CA ALA A 146 46.74 -30.00 4.66
C ALA A 146 45.21 -29.97 4.52
N SER A 147 44.52 -29.40 5.49
CA SER A 147 43.08 -29.11 5.38
C SER A 147 42.79 -27.65 5.73
N PRO A 148 42.21 -26.85 4.82
CA PRO A 148 41.99 -25.42 5.06
C PRO A 148 40.82 -25.21 6.03
N ARG A 149 40.92 -24.16 6.85
CA ARG A 149 39.81 -23.68 7.68
C ARG A 149 39.86 -22.16 7.77
N PHE A 150 38.75 -21.52 7.44
CA PHE A 150 38.63 -20.06 7.42
C PHE A 150 37.87 -19.63 8.68
N THR A 151 38.59 -19.13 9.68
CA THR A 151 38.00 -18.58 10.90
C THR A 151 38.92 -17.52 11.48
N ASP A 152 38.30 -16.48 12.02
CA ASP A 152 39.02 -15.46 12.77
C ASP A 152 39.50 -16.09 14.07
N THR A 153 40.73 -15.77 14.47
CA THR A 153 41.33 -16.33 15.69
C THR A 153 41.92 -15.20 16.52
N ILE A 154 41.52 -15.16 17.79
CA ILE A 154 42.07 -14.24 18.78
C ILE A 154 43.01 -15.03 19.68
N ILE A 155 44.23 -14.53 19.84
CA ILE A 155 45.25 -15.15 20.66
C ILE A 155 45.64 -14.17 21.75
N CYS A 156 45.32 -14.51 22.99
CA CYS A 156 45.76 -13.79 24.17
C CYS A 156 47.09 -14.37 24.64
N PHE A 157 48.12 -13.52 24.75
CA PHE A 157 49.43 -13.93 25.23
C PHE A 157 49.99 -12.91 26.22
N HIS A 158 50.96 -13.36 27.02
CA HIS A 158 51.69 -12.53 27.97
C HIS A 158 53.11 -12.34 27.47
N SER A 159 53.59 -11.10 27.44
CA SER A 159 54.99 -10.76 27.15
C SER A 159 55.67 -10.26 28.42
N ALA A 160 56.68 -11.00 28.90
CA ALA A 160 57.44 -10.66 30.10
C ALA A 160 58.52 -9.61 29.83
N ASP A 161 59.16 -9.68 28.65
CA ASP A 161 60.36 -8.88 28.33
C ASP A 161 60.05 -7.74 27.36
N GLY A 162 58.76 -7.45 27.11
CA GLY A 162 58.34 -6.45 26.12
C GLY A 162 58.65 -6.87 24.66
N LEU A 163 58.87 -8.17 24.43
CA LEU A 163 59.09 -8.74 23.10
C LEU A 163 57.99 -9.73 22.74
N ALA A 164 57.54 -9.65 21.50
CA ALA A 164 56.63 -10.63 20.89
C ALA A 164 57.22 -11.09 19.56
N GLU A 165 57.77 -12.30 19.57
CA GLU A 165 58.24 -13.00 18.38
C GLU A 165 57.11 -13.83 17.80
N ILE A 166 56.59 -13.41 16.65
CA ILE A 166 55.46 -14.04 15.97
C ILE A 166 56.00 -14.90 14.83
N VAL A 167 55.77 -16.21 14.92
CA VAL A 167 56.09 -17.17 13.86
C VAL A 167 54.80 -17.78 13.34
N LEU A 168 54.51 -17.60 12.06
CA LEU A 168 53.30 -18.10 11.42
C LEU A 168 53.67 -19.04 10.27
N GLN A 169 53.39 -20.33 10.45
CA GLN A 169 53.59 -21.37 9.44
C GLN A 169 52.28 -21.52 8.65
N VAL A 170 52.28 -21.17 7.37
CA VAL A 170 51.09 -21.19 6.51
C VAL A 170 51.24 -22.25 5.43
N SER A 171 50.19 -23.02 5.18
CA SER A 171 50.12 -24.04 4.13
C SER A 171 48.91 -23.79 3.24
N ASN A 172 49.17 -23.48 1.96
CA ASN A 172 48.15 -23.26 0.94
C ASN A 172 48.23 -24.30 -0.19
N PHE A 173 47.20 -25.14 -0.30
CA PHE A 173 47.04 -26.07 -1.42
C PHE A 173 45.66 -25.96 -2.10
N THR A 174 44.87 -24.93 -1.74
CA THR A 174 43.46 -24.85 -2.12
C THR A 174 43.04 -23.47 -2.64
N HIS A 175 43.72 -22.39 -2.23
CA HIS A 175 43.35 -21.01 -2.54
C HIS A 175 44.29 -20.39 -3.59
N PRO A 176 43.80 -19.56 -4.53
CA PRO A 176 44.65 -18.95 -5.57
C PRO A 176 45.53 -17.83 -5.04
N LYS A 177 45.11 -17.15 -3.97
CA LYS A 177 45.96 -16.26 -3.17
C LYS A 177 46.53 -17.03 -1.99
N ALA A 178 47.77 -16.75 -1.66
CA ALA A 178 48.54 -17.49 -0.68
C ALA A 178 49.24 -16.52 0.27
N GLY A 179 49.32 -16.87 1.56
CA GLY A 179 49.89 -15.98 2.58
C GLY A 179 48.86 -15.21 3.40
N ILE A 180 49.28 -14.03 3.88
CA ILE A 180 48.53 -13.18 4.81
C ILE A 180 47.76 -12.11 4.03
N GLY A 181 46.47 -12.35 3.77
CA GLY A 181 45.61 -11.46 2.98
C GLY A 181 45.13 -10.21 3.71
N VAL A 182 45.12 -10.25 5.04
CA VAL A 182 44.80 -9.13 5.93
C VAL A 182 45.87 -9.11 7.02
N ALA A 183 46.47 -7.94 7.25
CA ALA A 183 47.53 -7.83 8.25
C ALA A 183 46.97 -8.13 9.65
N PRO A 184 47.66 -8.97 10.46
CA PRO A 184 47.27 -9.25 11.83
C PRO A 184 47.19 -7.96 12.65
N VAL A 185 46.30 -7.92 13.63
CA VAL A 185 46.12 -6.75 14.48
C VAL A 185 46.53 -7.10 15.92
N LEU A 186 47.46 -6.33 16.47
CA LEU A 186 47.96 -6.47 17.83
C LEU A 186 47.41 -5.35 18.71
N GLY A 187 47.04 -5.64 19.95
CA GLY A 187 46.74 -4.58 20.91
C GLY A 187 46.36 -5.11 22.28
N PRO A 188 45.96 -4.21 23.19
CA PRO A 188 45.43 -4.61 24.50
C PRO A 188 44.17 -5.49 24.33
N PRO A 189 43.99 -6.55 25.15
CA PRO A 189 42.86 -7.48 25.01
C PRO A 189 41.48 -6.81 24.99
N GLU A 190 41.28 -5.82 25.86
CA GLU A 190 40.02 -5.07 25.95
C GLU A 190 39.70 -4.29 24.67
N LYS A 191 40.71 -3.67 24.05
CA LYS A 191 40.54 -2.88 22.81
C LYS A 191 40.28 -3.80 21.61
N ILE A 192 40.95 -4.96 21.53
CA ILE A 192 40.71 -5.97 20.49
C ILE A 192 39.31 -6.58 20.62
N LEU A 193 38.89 -6.93 21.84
CA LEU A 193 37.54 -7.44 22.08
C LEU A 193 36.46 -6.42 21.70
N ARG A 194 36.66 -5.14 22.06
CA ARG A 194 35.75 -4.05 21.67
C ARG A 194 35.63 -3.92 20.16
N LEU A 195 36.74 -4.00 19.43
CA LEU A 195 36.74 -3.97 17.95
C LEU A 195 35.86 -5.08 17.38
N LEU A 196 36.00 -6.30 17.89
CA LEU A 196 35.24 -7.47 17.44
C LEU A 196 33.73 -7.37 17.76
N ILE A 197 33.39 -6.89 18.96
CA ILE A 197 31.99 -6.65 19.36
C ILE A 197 31.34 -5.63 18.42
N VAL A 198 32.04 -4.55 18.07
CA VAL A 198 31.51 -3.54 17.15
C VAL A 198 31.38 -4.10 15.73
N ASP A 199 32.35 -4.87 15.24
CA ASP A 199 32.26 -5.48 13.91
C ASP A 199 31.09 -6.47 13.77
N HIS A 200 30.98 -7.42 14.70
CA HIS A 200 29.88 -8.38 14.69
C HIS A 200 28.53 -7.71 14.99
N GLY A 201 28.50 -6.77 15.92
CA GLY A 201 27.28 -6.02 16.29
C GLY A 201 26.74 -5.19 15.12
N THR A 202 27.60 -4.46 14.41
CA THR A 202 27.20 -3.71 13.21
C THR A 202 26.75 -4.63 12.08
N SER A 203 27.39 -5.79 11.92
CA SER A 203 26.99 -6.80 10.94
C SER A 203 25.59 -7.38 11.23
N MET A 204 25.30 -7.73 12.48
CA MET A 204 23.97 -8.18 12.91
C MET A 204 22.89 -7.12 12.69
N LEU A 205 23.21 -5.86 12.98
CA LEU A 205 22.31 -4.74 12.74
C LEU A 205 21.98 -4.63 11.24
N LEU A 206 22.97 -4.71 10.36
CA LEU A 206 22.78 -4.65 8.90
C LEU A 206 21.95 -5.84 8.39
N VAL A 207 22.24 -7.07 8.85
CA VAL A 207 21.44 -8.25 8.52
C VAL A 207 19.97 -8.03 8.89
N THR A 208 19.71 -7.46 10.07
CA THR A 208 18.36 -7.17 10.55
C THR A 208 17.67 -6.10 9.70
N ILE A 209 18.36 -5.02 9.37
CA ILE A 209 17.83 -3.94 8.50
C ILE A 209 17.45 -4.50 7.13
N PHE A 210 18.33 -5.29 6.51
CA PHE A 210 18.07 -5.89 5.20
C PHE A 210 16.96 -6.95 5.25
N GLY A 211 16.94 -7.80 6.29
CA GLY A 211 15.88 -8.78 6.50
C GLY A 211 14.51 -8.12 6.69
N MET A 212 14.43 -7.07 7.51
CA MET A 212 13.19 -6.31 7.72
C MET A 212 12.75 -5.59 6.45
N ALA A 213 13.69 -5.03 5.67
CA ALA A 213 13.40 -4.46 4.37
C ALA A 213 12.81 -5.49 3.39
N ALA A 214 13.34 -6.71 3.37
CA ALA A 214 12.81 -7.79 2.55
C ALA A 214 11.37 -8.16 2.97
N LEU A 215 11.13 -8.35 4.27
CA LEU A 215 9.80 -8.68 4.80
C LEU A 215 8.78 -7.57 4.53
N LEU A 216 9.15 -6.31 4.76
CA LEU A 216 8.28 -5.16 4.50
C LEU A 216 7.92 -5.07 3.02
N SER A 217 8.89 -5.30 2.12
CA SER A 217 8.65 -5.30 0.68
C SER A 217 7.73 -6.43 0.22
N LEU A 218 7.88 -7.64 0.80
CA LEU A 218 6.95 -8.75 0.58
C LEU A 218 5.55 -8.43 1.11
N PHE A 219 5.42 -7.79 2.26
CA PHE A 219 4.14 -7.35 2.80
C PHE A 219 3.44 -6.36 1.86
N TYR A 220 4.17 -5.35 1.37
CA TYR A 220 3.63 -4.39 0.40
C TYR A 220 3.24 -5.05 -0.93
N TYR A 221 4.00 -6.03 -1.41
CA TYR A 221 3.68 -6.81 -2.61
C TYR A 221 2.33 -7.55 -2.50
N HIS A 222 2.01 -8.12 -1.33
CA HIS A 222 0.74 -8.84 -1.13
C HIS A 222 -0.46 -7.92 -0.87
N LYS A 223 -0.23 -6.72 -0.32
CA LYS A 223 -1.30 -5.80 0.09
C LYS A 223 -1.64 -4.73 -0.94
N THR A 224 -0.68 -4.34 -1.75
CA THR A 224 -0.85 -3.38 -2.85
C THR A 224 -1.01 -4.18 -4.14
N ASN A 225 -1.63 -3.63 -5.19
CA ASN A 225 -1.62 -4.28 -6.52
C ASN A 225 -0.19 -4.82 -6.81
N PRO A 226 -0.04 -6.12 -7.10
CA PRO A 226 1.27 -6.79 -7.01
C PRO A 226 2.24 -6.25 -8.07
N ASP A 227 3.01 -5.24 -7.68
CA ASP A 227 4.12 -4.71 -8.45
C ASP A 227 5.31 -5.67 -8.31
N ARG A 228 5.69 -6.30 -9.43
CA ARG A 228 6.81 -7.24 -9.48
C ARG A 228 8.13 -6.61 -9.04
N SER A 229 8.29 -5.29 -9.16
CA SER A 229 9.47 -4.57 -8.69
C SER A 229 9.74 -4.82 -7.20
N LEU A 230 8.69 -4.89 -6.37
CA LEU A 230 8.79 -5.13 -4.93
C LEU A 230 9.24 -6.55 -4.59
N LEU A 231 8.87 -7.54 -5.40
CA LEU A 231 9.32 -8.92 -5.23
C LEU A 231 10.83 -9.05 -5.49
N TYR A 232 11.32 -8.44 -6.58
CA TYR A 232 12.74 -8.43 -6.89
C TYR A 232 13.55 -7.63 -5.86
N PHE A 233 13.01 -6.49 -5.39
CA PHE A 233 13.62 -5.71 -4.33
C PHE A 233 13.69 -6.48 -3.01
N ALA A 234 12.64 -7.22 -2.64
CA ALA A 234 12.64 -8.08 -1.47
C ALA A 234 13.71 -9.17 -1.56
N GLY A 235 13.79 -9.86 -2.71
CA GLY A 235 14.82 -10.86 -2.96
C GLY A 235 16.24 -10.27 -2.91
N PHE A 236 16.43 -9.08 -3.46
CA PHE A 236 17.70 -8.35 -3.38
C PHE A 236 18.11 -8.09 -1.92
N CYS A 237 17.22 -7.52 -1.11
CA CYS A 237 17.46 -7.29 0.32
C CYS A 237 17.76 -8.59 1.07
N LEU A 238 17.08 -9.70 0.74
CA LEU A 238 17.34 -11.01 1.34
C LEU A 238 18.74 -11.53 0.97
N MET A 239 19.17 -11.38 -0.29
CA MET A 239 20.52 -11.76 -0.71
C MET A 239 21.59 -10.92 -0.01
N LEU A 240 21.34 -9.63 0.24
CA LEU A 240 22.25 -8.78 1.01
C LEU A 240 22.33 -9.18 2.49
N ALA A 241 21.20 -9.52 3.11
CA ALA A 241 21.15 -10.05 4.47
C ALA A 241 21.97 -11.34 4.57
N LEU A 242 21.75 -12.28 3.62
CA LEU A 242 22.48 -13.54 3.58
C LEU A 242 23.98 -13.32 3.32
N LYS A 243 24.35 -12.44 2.38
CA LYS A 243 25.74 -12.07 2.11
C LYS A 243 26.42 -11.57 3.38
N THR A 244 25.77 -10.65 4.10
CA THR A 244 26.33 -10.04 5.32
C THR A 244 26.45 -11.05 6.46
N ALA A 245 25.52 -11.99 6.57
CA ALA A 245 25.59 -13.07 7.56
C ALA A 245 26.68 -14.11 7.24
N VAL A 246 26.90 -14.42 5.94
CA VAL A 246 27.94 -15.36 5.51
C VAL A 246 29.33 -14.76 5.67
N SER A 247 29.55 -13.50 5.25
CA SER A 247 30.88 -12.86 5.29
C SER A 247 31.43 -12.65 6.71
N ASN A 248 30.58 -12.36 7.72
CA ASN A 248 31.04 -11.99 9.07
C ASN A 248 31.04 -13.15 10.07
N THR A 249 31.38 -14.36 9.61
CA THR A 249 31.51 -15.61 10.39
C THR A 249 30.30 -16.05 11.24
N VAL A 250 29.19 -15.30 11.20
CA VAL A 250 27.92 -15.60 11.90
C VAL A 250 27.42 -16.98 11.56
N LEU A 251 27.42 -17.31 10.26
CA LEU A 251 26.99 -18.61 9.80
C LEU A 251 27.94 -19.72 10.26
N SER A 252 29.24 -19.46 10.25
CA SER A 252 30.26 -20.39 10.76
C SER A 252 30.11 -20.66 12.26
N PHE A 253 29.73 -19.62 13.03
CA PHE A 253 29.48 -19.72 14.47
C PHE A 253 28.18 -20.47 14.77
N ALA A 254 27.10 -20.15 14.05
CA ALA A 254 25.78 -20.75 14.24
C ALA A 254 25.73 -22.21 13.73
N PHE A 255 26.46 -22.52 12.67
CA PHE A 255 26.46 -23.83 12.01
C PHE A 255 27.89 -24.33 11.76
N PRO A 256 28.60 -24.75 12.82
CA PRO A 256 30.02 -25.14 12.74
C PRO A 256 30.27 -26.43 11.92
N PHE A 257 29.21 -27.16 11.57
CA PHE A 257 29.28 -28.37 10.74
C PHE A 257 29.36 -28.09 9.24
N ILE A 258 29.07 -26.85 8.79
CA ILE A 258 29.13 -26.51 7.37
C ILE A 258 30.60 -26.36 6.96
N SER A 259 31.01 -27.12 5.93
CA SER A 259 32.39 -27.01 5.41
C SER A 259 32.70 -25.60 4.90
N SER A 260 33.93 -25.14 5.09
CA SER A 260 34.32 -23.79 4.62
C SER A 260 34.19 -23.63 3.11
N ALA A 261 34.32 -24.71 2.33
CA ALA A 261 34.09 -24.68 0.89
C ALA A 261 32.64 -24.31 0.53
N VAL A 262 31.66 -24.80 1.29
CA VAL A 262 30.24 -24.47 1.10
C VAL A 262 29.98 -23.02 1.51
N ILE A 263 30.53 -22.57 2.65
CA ILE A 263 30.41 -21.18 3.12
C ILE A 263 30.96 -20.21 2.07
N SER A 264 32.16 -20.47 1.53
CA SER A 264 32.72 -19.66 0.45
C SER A 264 31.79 -19.65 -0.76
N LYS A 265 31.31 -20.80 -1.25
CA LYS A 265 30.37 -20.82 -2.39
C LYS A 265 29.10 -20.01 -2.12
N MET A 266 28.53 -20.10 -0.92
CA MET A 266 27.38 -19.28 -0.52
C MET A 266 27.70 -17.79 -0.61
N GLU A 267 28.87 -17.36 -0.14
CA GLU A 267 29.30 -15.97 -0.21
C GLU A 267 29.29 -15.44 -1.65
N TYR A 268 29.96 -16.12 -2.59
CA TYR A 268 30.01 -15.66 -3.98
C TYR A 268 28.66 -15.77 -4.71
N LEU A 269 27.84 -16.78 -4.40
CA LEU A 269 26.50 -16.92 -4.97
C LEU A 269 25.56 -15.81 -4.49
N THR A 270 25.66 -15.39 -3.24
CA THR A 270 24.85 -14.27 -2.73
C THR A 270 25.21 -12.95 -3.41
N ILE A 271 26.48 -12.73 -3.75
CA ILE A 271 26.92 -11.57 -4.55
C ILE A 271 26.28 -11.62 -5.95
N ALA A 272 26.37 -12.76 -6.64
CA ALA A 272 25.79 -12.94 -7.96
C ALA A 272 24.27 -12.75 -7.97
N GLY A 273 23.58 -13.36 -7.01
CA GLY A 273 22.13 -13.29 -6.83
C GLY A 273 21.66 -11.87 -6.48
N ALA A 274 22.38 -11.16 -5.62
CA ALA A 274 22.06 -9.76 -5.30
C ALA A 274 22.13 -8.87 -6.56
N VAL A 275 23.17 -9.00 -7.37
CA VAL A 275 23.30 -8.23 -8.63
C VAL A 275 22.18 -8.56 -9.62
N ALA A 276 21.86 -9.85 -9.80
CA ALA A 276 20.78 -10.29 -10.68
C ALA A 276 19.40 -9.77 -10.26
N LEU A 277 19.10 -9.81 -8.96
CA LEU A 277 17.83 -9.30 -8.43
C LEU A 277 17.77 -7.78 -8.47
N PHE A 278 18.89 -7.10 -8.25
CA PHE A 278 18.95 -5.63 -8.34
C PHE A 278 18.70 -5.12 -9.77
N ILE A 279 19.25 -5.79 -10.79
CA ILE A 279 19.03 -5.36 -12.18
C ILE A 279 17.57 -5.62 -12.62
N HIS A 280 16.98 -6.74 -12.22
CA HIS A 280 15.55 -7.01 -12.44
C HIS A 280 14.64 -6.00 -11.73
N TYR A 281 14.94 -5.68 -10.47
CA TYR A 281 14.27 -4.61 -9.74
C TYR A 281 14.38 -3.29 -10.49
N SER A 282 15.59 -2.90 -10.89
CA SER A 282 15.85 -1.63 -11.57
C SER A 282 15.10 -1.52 -12.91
N ARG A 283 15.00 -2.62 -13.66
CA ARG A 283 14.23 -2.67 -14.91
C ARG A 283 12.74 -2.46 -14.66
N HIS A 284 12.16 -3.17 -13.69
CA HIS A 284 10.71 -3.13 -13.44
C HIS A 284 10.29 -1.84 -12.73
N ALA A 285 11.13 -1.32 -11.83
CA ALA A 285 10.87 -0.04 -11.16
C ALA A 285 11.02 1.16 -12.12
N PHE A 286 11.86 1.05 -13.15
CA PHE A 286 12.19 2.14 -14.09
C PHE A 286 12.15 1.69 -15.54
N GLU A 287 11.00 1.17 -15.98
CA GLU A 287 10.82 0.53 -17.29
C GLU A 287 11.16 1.46 -18.47
N ASP A 288 10.96 2.77 -18.36
CA ASP A 288 11.25 3.70 -19.45
C ASP A 288 12.75 4.01 -19.63
N TYR A 289 13.59 3.63 -18.65
CA TYR A 289 14.96 4.12 -18.54
C TYR A 289 16.01 3.04 -18.71
N LEU A 290 15.75 1.81 -18.26
CA LEU A 290 16.75 0.74 -18.35
C LEU A 290 16.51 -0.13 -19.60
N PRO A 291 17.46 -0.19 -20.57
CA PRO A 291 17.28 -1.01 -21.75
C PRO A 291 17.32 -2.51 -21.40
N ARG A 292 16.46 -3.30 -22.04
CA ARG A 292 16.41 -4.77 -21.87
C ARG A 292 17.76 -5.45 -22.17
N THR A 293 18.54 -4.89 -23.10
CA THR A 293 19.86 -5.40 -23.44
C THR A 293 20.80 -5.41 -22.23
N LEU A 294 20.79 -4.35 -21.42
CA LEU A 294 21.65 -4.28 -20.23
C LEU A 294 21.22 -5.30 -19.18
N GLU A 295 19.92 -5.45 -18.96
CA GLU A 295 19.36 -6.48 -18.07
C GLU A 295 19.83 -7.88 -18.51
N TYR A 296 19.68 -8.23 -19.79
CA TYR A 296 20.14 -9.54 -20.28
C TYR A 296 21.65 -9.74 -20.15
N ILE A 297 22.47 -8.72 -20.42
CA ILE A 297 23.93 -8.81 -20.25
C ILE A 297 24.29 -9.12 -18.79
N VAL A 298 23.75 -8.34 -17.85
CA VAL A 298 24.05 -8.51 -16.43
C VAL A 298 23.54 -9.85 -15.92
N LEU A 299 22.31 -10.26 -16.28
CA LEU A 299 21.75 -11.55 -15.88
C LEU A 299 22.55 -12.73 -16.44
N THR A 300 22.93 -12.66 -17.70
CA THR A 300 23.76 -13.71 -18.33
C THR A 300 25.10 -13.81 -17.62
N ALA A 301 25.74 -12.67 -17.32
CA ALA A 301 26.98 -12.64 -16.56
C ALA A 301 26.80 -13.24 -15.15
N SER A 302 25.71 -12.91 -14.45
CA SER A 302 25.40 -13.45 -13.12
C SER A 302 25.16 -14.96 -13.16
N VAL A 303 24.39 -15.47 -14.13
CA VAL A 303 24.13 -16.90 -14.29
C VAL A 303 25.41 -17.67 -14.61
N VAL A 304 26.19 -17.17 -15.58
CA VAL A 304 27.49 -17.78 -15.93
C VAL A 304 28.41 -17.82 -14.71
N TYR A 305 28.53 -16.71 -13.98
CA TYR A 305 29.36 -16.66 -12.78
C TYR A 305 28.86 -17.62 -11.69
N SER A 306 27.55 -17.69 -11.45
CA SER A 306 26.96 -18.64 -10.49
C SER A 306 27.23 -20.10 -10.87
N LEU A 307 27.13 -20.46 -12.15
CA LEU A 307 27.47 -21.81 -12.63
C LEU A 307 28.95 -22.12 -12.41
N VAL A 308 29.85 -21.18 -12.68
CA VAL A 308 31.28 -21.34 -12.41
C VAL A 308 31.51 -21.57 -10.91
N VAL A 309 30.89 -20.78 -10.01
CA VAL A 309 31.01 -20.96 -8.55
C VAL A 309 30.50 -22.33 -8.09
N LEU A 310 29.39 -22.82 -8.64
CA LEU A 310 28.80 -24.10 -8.25
C LEU A 310 29.69 -25.29 -8.62
N PHE A 311 30.22 -25.31 -9.83
CA PHE A 311 30.89 -26.48 -10.40
C PHE A 311 32.42 -26.46 -10.30
N THR A 312 33.02 -25.31 -9.98
CA THR A 312 34.49 -25.19 -9.95
C THR A 312 35.01 -24.93 -8.53
N PRO A 313 36.27 -25.30 -8.23
CA PRO A 313 36.93 -24.96 -6.97
C PRO A 313 37.28 -23.46 -6.88
N VAL A 314 37.52 -22.97 -5.66
CA VAL A 314 37.83 -21.55 -5.32
C VAL A 314 38.87 -20.94 -6.25
N ARG A 315 39.89 -21.71 -6.63
CA ARG A 315 40.97 -21.30 -7.56
C ARG A 315 40.49 -20.80 -8.93
N VAL A 316 39.35 -21.27 -9.42
CA VAL A 316 38.83 -20.88 -10.75
C VAL A 316 37.92 -19.66 -10.64
N TYR A 317 36.98 -19.67 -9.69
CA TYR A 317 35.99 -18.60 -9.62
C TYR A 317 36.48 -17.33 -8.90
N ASN A 318 37.44 -17.42 -7.97
CA ASN A 318 37.89 -16.25 -7.21
C ASN A 318 38.58 -15.19 -8.11
N PRO A 319 39.50 -15.53 -9.04
CA PRO A 319 40.04 -14.54 -9.98
C PRO A 319 38.98 -13.96 -10.93
N LEU A 320 37.98 -14.77 -11.29
CA LEU A 320 36.87 -14.36 -12.15
C LEU A 320 35.98 -13.29 -11.47
N LEU A 321 35.99 -13.21 -10.13
CA LEU A 321 35.27 -12.18 -9.39
C LEU A 321 35.68 -10.76 -9.83
N ASN A 322 36.96 -10.53 -10.12
CA ASN A 322 37.43 -9.19 -10.52
C ASN A 322 36.79 -8.75 -11.85
N TRP A 323 36.72 -9.66 -12.83
CA TRP A 323 36.04 -9.41 -14.10
C TRP A 323 34.54 -9.22 -13.91
N TYR A 324 33.92 -10.04 -13.05
CA TYR A 324 32.52 -9.89 -12.69
C TYR A 324 32.25 -8.54 -12.01
N ALA A 325 33.15 -8.08 -11.14
CA ALA A 325 33.07 -6.79 -10.46
C ALA A 325 33.13 -5.63 -11.47
N VAL A 326 33.95 -5.71 -12.52
CA VAL A 326 33.97 -4.70 -13.59
C VAL A 326 32.62 -4.59 -14.29
N VAL A 327 31.99 -5.72 -14.64
CA VAL A 327 30.64 -5.74 -15.24
C VAL A 327 29.62 -5.11 -14.29
N PHE A 328 29.65 -5.50 -13.02
CA PHE A 328 28.77 -4.95 -11.99
C PHE A 328 28.95 -3.44 -11.80
N LEU A 329 30.18 -2.97 -11.58
CA LEU A 329 30.48 -1.56 -11.34
C LEU A 329 30.11 -0.70 -12.57
N SER A 330 30.40 -1.18 -13.78
CA SER A 330 29.99 -0.51 -15.01
C SER A 330 28.47 -0.39 -15.11
N SER A 331 27.73 -1.44 -14.75
CA SER A 331 26.27 -1.42 -14.72
C SER A 331 25.71 -0.47 -13.66
N MET A 332 26.35 -0.37 -12.48
CA MET A 332 26.00 0.59 -11.42
C MET A 332 26.20 2.03 -11.87
N CYS A 333 27.33 2.34 -12.50
CA CYS A 333 27.60 3.67 -13.04
C CYS A 333 26.57 4.05 -14.12
N TYR A 334 26.25 3.12 -15.03
CA TYR A 334 25.21 3.35 -16.03
C TYR A 334 23.83 3.57 -15.39
N TRP A 335 23.45 2.74 -14.41
CA TRP A 335 22.22 2.87 -13.65
C TRP A 335 22.11 4.25 -12.96
N LEU A 336 23.21 4.74 -12.37
CA LEU A 336 23.25 6.08 -11.77
C LEU A 336 23.01 7.19 -12.79
N VAL A 337 23.65 7.11 -13.97
CA VAL A 337 23.42 8.06 -15.07
C VAL A 337 21.95 8.06 -15.48
N MET A 338 21.31 6.88 -15.51
CA MET A 338 19.89 6.77 -15.83
C MET A 338 18.99 7.36 -14.72
N MET A 339 19.31 7.16 -13.45
CA MET A 339 18.62 7.82 -12.33
C MET A 339 18.71 9.34 -12.40
N VAL A 340 19.89 9.90 -12.68
CA VAL A 340 20.06 11.35 -12.84
C VAL A 340 19.27 11.88 -14.04
N ARG A 341 19.27 11.16 -15.16
CA ARG A 341 18.45 11.52 -16.34
C ARG A 341 16.95 11.46 -16.05
N ALA A 342 16.48 10.43 -15.34
CA ALA A 342 15.08 10.27 -14.96
C ALA A 342 14.62 11.40 -14.04
N TYR A 343 15.44 11.77 -13.04
CA TYR A 343 15.19 12.91 -12.16
C TYR A 343 15.08 14.23 -12.95
N ARG A 344 16.02 14.50 -13.88
CA ARG A 344 16.00 15.73 -14.70
C ARG A 344 14.75 15.85 -15.59
N LYS A 345 14.19 14.71 -16.04
CA LYS A 345 12.95 14.68 -16.81
C LYS A 345 11.68 14.84 -15.96
N LYS A 346 11.80 15.11 -14.65
CA LYS A 346 10.68 15.23 -13.67
C LYS A 346 9.70 14.04 -13.70
N ARG A 347 10.17 12.86 -14.09
CA ARG A 347 9.36 11.64 -14.22
C ARG A 347 9.81 10.61 -13.19
N GLN A 348 8.86 10.12 -12.39
CA GLN A 348 8.95 8.91 -11.55
C GLN A 348 10.12 8.78 -10.56
N VAL A 349 11.08 9.71 -10.45
CA VAL A 349 12.19 9.60 -9.48
C VAL A 349 12.23 10.85 -8.62
N SER A 350 12.11 10.68 -7.30
CA SER A 350 12.28 11.79 -6.36
C SER A 350 13.75 12.12 -6.16
N PHE A 351 14.01 13.35 -5.70
CA PHE A 351 15.35 13.77 -5.28
C PHE A 351 15.93 12.83 -4.22
N THR A 352 15.12 12.38 -3.26
CA THR A 352 15.56 11.48 -2.18
C THR A 352 16.07 10.16 -2.73
N LEU A 353 15.34 9.55 -3.67
CA LEU A 353 15.75 8.28 -4.28
C LEU A 353 17.02 8.43 -5.14
N MET A 354 17.12 9.53 -5.90
CA MET A 354 18.32 9.84 -6.67
C MET A 354 19.54 10.05 -5.75
N PHE A 355 19.39 10.82 -4.67
CA PHE A 355 20.45 11.07 -3.70
C PHE A 355 20.91 9.78 -3.01
N GLY A 356 19.98 8.93 -2.56
CA GLY A 356 20.30 7.61 -2.01
C GLY A 356 21.05 6.71 -2.99
N SER A 357 20.73 6.81 -4.28
CA SER A 357 21.43 6.09 -5.35
C SER A 357 22.88 6.56 -5.54
N VAL A 358 23.12 7.88 -5.47
CA VAL A 358 24.48 8.45 -5.50
C VAL A 358 25.31 7.95 -4.31
N VAL A 359 24.74 8.01 -3.09
CA VAL A 359 25.40 7.53 -1.87
C VAL A 359 25.79 6.06 -1.99
N LEU A 360 24.89 5.20 -2.49
CA LEU A 360 25.17 3.79 -2.73
C LEU A 360 26.34 3.59 -3.69
N VAL A 361 26.30 4.21 -4.87
CA VAL A 361 27.34 4.01 -5.90
C VAL A 361 28.70 4.53 -5.43
N VAL A 362 28.74 5.71 -4.79
CA VAL A 362 29.97 6.25 -4.22
C VAL A 362 30.52 5.32 -3.13
N ALA A 363 29.68 4.83 -2.23
CA ALA A 363 30.12 3.92 -1.17
C ALA A 363 30.68 2.60 -1.71
N VAL A 364 30.05 2.04 -2.75
CA VAL A 364 30.53 0.82 -3.43
C VAL A 364 31.87 1.08 -4.13
N LEU A 365 32.01 2.20 -4.85
CA LEU A 365 33.25 2.56 -5.54
C LEU A 365 34.39 2.82 -4.55
N MET A 366 34.13 3.56 -3.46
CA MET A 366 35.12 3.82 -2.42
C MET A 366 35.56 2.53 -1.74
N GLN A 367 34.63 1.65 -1.36
CA GLN A 367 34.98 0.36 -0.76
C GLN A 367 35.88 -0.47 -1.67
N ASN A 368 35.53 -0.58 -2.96
CA ASN A 368 36.36 -1.32 -3.91
C ASN A 368 37.72 -0.65 -4.12
N GLY A 369 37.78 0.68 -4.20
CA GLY A 369 39.02 1.44 -4.32
C GLY A 369 39.97 1.19 -3.14
N TYR A 370 39.47 1.28 -1.91
CA TYR A 370 40.27 0.99 -0.71
C TYR A 370 40.73 -0.48 -0.65
N TYR A 371 39.88 -1.42 -1.07
CA TYR A 371 40.25 -2.83 -1.18
C TYR A 371 41.46 -3.03 -2.11
N TYR A 372 41.48 -2.38 -3.28
CA TYR A 372 42.62 -2.46 -4.21
C TYR A 372 43.87 -1.74 -3.71
N LEU A 373 43.73 -0.70 -2.89
CA LEU A 373 44.84 -0.02 -2.24
C LEU A 373 45.39 -0.77 -1.02
N GLY A 374 44.83 -1.93 -0.65
CA GLY A 374 45.23 -2.70 0.54
C GLY A 374 44.84 -2.02 1.86
N ILE A 375 44.02 -0.98 1.81
CA ILE A 375 43.55 -0.23 2.98
C ILE A 375 42.31 -0.92 3.52
N SER A 376 42.48 -1.76 4.53
CA SER A 376 41.38 -2.37 5.27
C SER A 376 41.22 -1.74 6.66
N ASN A 377 39.99 -1.38 7.00
CA ASN A 377 39.57 -1.10 8.36
C ASN A 377 38.07 -1.41 8.49
N LEU A 378 37.58 -1.34 9.73
CA LEU A 378 36.19 -1.63 10.06
C LEU A 378 35.20 -0.82 9.21
N PHE A 379 35.42 0.50 9.09
CA PHE A 379 34.54 1.39 8.35
C PHE A 379 34.52 1.04 6.85
N VAL A 380 35.70 0.94 6.23
CA VAL A 380 35.87 0.64 4.80
C VAL A 380 35.16 -0.66 4.43
N ASN A 381 35.30 -1.70 5.24
CA ASN A 381 34.69 -3.01 4.97
C ASN A 381 33.15 -2.98 5.00
N LYS A 382 32.54 -2.02 5.69
CA LYS A 382 31.09 -1.86 5.78
C LYS A 382 30.52 -0.74 4.89
N MET A 383 31.35 0.06 4.20
CA MET A 383 30.90 1.24 3.45
C MET A 383 29.77 0.93 2.46
N ALA A 384 29.90 -0.10 1.63
CA ALA A 384 28.87 -0.48 0.65
C ALA A 384 27.56 -0.89 1.34
N ALA A 385 27.63 -1.65 2.43
CA ALA A 385 26.44 -2.06 3.18
C ALA A 385 25.74 -0.87 3.85
N ILE A 386 26.51 0.08 4.37
CA ILE A 386 25.98 1.36 4.87
C ILE A 386 25.30 2.13 3.73
N GLY A 387 25.97 2.28 2.57
CA GLY A 387 25.39 2.91 1.38
C GLY A 387 24.11 2.23 0.89
N MET A 388 24.01 0.90 1.00
CA MET A 388 22.78 0.14 0.73
C MET A 388 21.68 0.45 1.73
N ALA A 389 21.99 0.55 3.03
CA ALA A 389 21.00 0.94 4.03
C ALA A 389 20.41 2.33 3.74
N PHE A 390 21.23 3.29 3.29
CA PHE A 390 20.76 4.59 2.81
C PHE A 390 19.81 4.47 1.62
N PHE A 391 20.20 3.69 0.62
CA PHE A 391 19.38 3.48 -0.56
C PHE A 391 18.03 2.85 -0.20
N ILE A 392 18.01 1.86 0.68
CA ILE A 392 16.79 1.20 1.16
C ILE A 392 15.90 2.20 1.89
N LEU A 393 16.44 3.04 2.78
CA LEU A 393 15.68 4.07 3.47
C LEU A 393 15.10 5.10 2.49
N ALA A 394 15.89 5.53 1.50
CA ALA A 394 15.44 6.44 0.46
C ALA A 394 14.31 5.83 -0.40
N HIS A 395 14.43 4.54 -0.74
CA HIS A 395 13.42 3.79 -1.46
C HIS A 395 12.10 3.69 -0.67
N PHE A 396 12.15 3.29 0.61
CA PHE A 396 10.95 3.22 1.43
C PHE A 396 10.29 4.57 1.67
N TYR A 397 11.08 5.64 1.82
CA TYR A 397 10.54 6.99 1.90
C TYR A 397 9.78 7.36 0.62
N ASP A 398 10.38 7.13 -0.55
CA ASP A 398 9.76 7.41 -1.84
C ASP A 398 8.47 6.60 -2.04
N MET A 399 8.51 5.31 -1.73
CA MET A 399 7.35 4.43 -1.79
C MET A 399 6.23 4.89 -0.84
N SER A 400 6.57 5.26 0.39
CA SER A 400 5.60 5.77 1.38
C SER A 400 4.93 7.06 0.90
N MET A 401 5.70 7.97 0.29
CA MET A 401 5.15 9.19 -0.29
C MET A 401 4.20 8.90 -1.46
N ARG A 402 4.57 7.99 -2.38
CA ARG A 402 3.67 7.58 -3.48
C ARG A 402 2.39 6.96 -2.97
N PHE A 403 2.48 6.14 -1.92
CA PHE A 403 1.31 5.53 -1.29
C PHE A 403 0.38 6.59 -0.67
N LEU A 404 0.95 7.59 0.02
CA LEU A 404 0.17 8.70 0.56
C LEU A 404 -0.51 9.53 -0.53
N ASP A 405 0.17 9.80 -1.64
CA ASP A 405 -0.39 10.52 -2.79
C ASP A 405 -1.53 9.70 -3.44
N ALA A 406 -1.35 8.39 -3.58
CA ALA A 406 -2.39 7.48 -4.09
C ALA A 406 -3.62 7.42 -3.17
N LEU A 407 -3.42 7.37 -1.84
CA LEU A 407 -4.51 7.42 -0.86
C LEU A 407 -5.26 8.75 -0.92
N ALA A 408 -4.55 9.87 -1.05
CA ALA A 408 -5.15 11.18 -1.17
C ALA A 408 -6.03 11.29 -2.44
N LEU A 409 -5.54 10.77 -3.57
CA LEU A 409 -6.31 10.70 -4.81
C LEU A 409 -7.54 9.79 -4.66
N SER A 410 -7.39 8.60 -4.11
CA SER A 410 -8.50 7.66 -3.89
C SER A 410 -9.60 8.26 -3.01
N ARG A 411 -9.23 8.95 -1.92
CA ARG A 411 -10.19 9.67 -1.06
C ARG A 411 -10.91 10.78 -1.81
N LYS A 412 -10.19 11.55 -2.65
CA LYS A 412 -10.78 12.61 -3.46
C LYS A 412 -11.82 12.03 -4.42
N THR A 413 -11.47 10.98 -5.17
CA THR A 413 -12.38 10.30 -6.09
C THR A 413 -13.59 9.68 -5.38
N SER A 414 -13.38 9.08 -4.20
CA SER A 414 -14.49 8.52 -3.40
C SER A 414 -15.48 9.62 -3.00
N LYS A 415 -15.00 10.79 -2.57
CA LYS A 415 -15.85 11.91 -2.21
C LYS A 415 -16.61 12.48 -3.41
N GLU A 416 -15.94 12.64 -4.56
CA GLU A 416 -16.58 13.08 -5.80
C GLU A 416 -17.68 12.10 -6.24
N LEU A 417 -17.43 10.78 -6.10
CA LEU A 417 -18.42 9.74 -6.40
C LEU A 417 -19.61 9.79 -5.44
N GLU A 418 -19.37 9.95 -4.13
CA GLU A 418 -20.43 10.10 -3.13
C GLU A 418 -21.33 11.32 -3.42
N GLU A 419 -20.74 12.45 -3.78
CA GLU A 419 -21.48 13.66 -4.17
C GLU A 419 -22.31 13.41 -5.44
N GLN A 420 -21.75 12.74 -6.45
CA GLN A 420 -22.46 12.40 -7.68
C GLN A 420 -23.62 11.42 -7.43
N VAL A 421 -23.42 10.40 -6.59
CA VAL A 421 -24.47 9.44 -6.19
C VAL A 421 -25.58 10.17 -5.43
N ALA A 422 -25.24 11.06 -4.48
CA ALA A 422 -26.21 11.83 -3.74
C ALA A 422 -27.04 12.75 -4.66
N PHE A 423 -26.40 13.40 -5.63
CA PHE A 423 -27.08 14.22 -6.63
C PHE A 423 -28.07 13.39 -7.48
N ARG A 424 -27.61 12.27 -8.06
CA ARG A 424 -28.46 11.38 -8.88
C ARG A 424 -29.62 10.80 -8.09
N THR A 425 -29.40 10.47 -6.82
CA THR A 425 -30.46 9.96 -5.93
C THR A 425 -31.55 11.02 -5.72
N ARG A 426 -31.17 12.30 -5.55
CA ARG A 426 -32.16 13.40 -5.44
C ARG A 426 -32.93 13.61 -6.74
N GLU A 427 -32.26 13.63 -7.89
CA GLU A 427 -32.91 13.75 -9.20
C GLU A 427 -33.93 12.62 -9.40
N LEU A 428 -33.53 11.38 -9.12
CA LEU A 428 -34.41 10.22 -9.23
C LEU A 428 -35.63 10.33 -8.32
N HIS A 429 -35.45 10.74 -7.05
CA HIS A 429 -36.59 10.95 -6.14
C HIS A 429 -37.51 12.07 -6.60
N MET A 430 -36.99 13.16 -7.18
CA MET A 430 -37.82 14.23 -7.74
C MET A 430 -38.61 13.74 -8.95
N ALA A 431 -37.95 13.07 -9.89
CA ALA A 431 -38.59 12.49 -11.07
C ALA A 431 -39.66 11.47 -10.67
N ASN A 432 -39.37 10.58 -9.72
CA ASN A 432 -40.33 9.58 -9.26
C ASN A 432 -41.56 10.22 -8.62
N ARG A 433 -41.39 11.25 -7.78
CA ARG A 433 -42.53 11.99 -7.20
C ARG A 433 -43.36 12.70 -8.27
N GLN A 434 -42.73 13.21 -9.32
CA GLN A 434 -43.44 13.85 -10.43
C GLN A 434 -44.23 12.82 -11.24
N LEU A 435 -43.65 11.67 -11.54
CA LEU A 435 -44.33 10.55 -12.19
C LEU A 435 -45.50 10.03 -11.34
N GLU A 436 -45.31 9.86 -10.03
CA GLU A 436 -46.39 9.48 -9.10
C GLU A 436 -47.53 10.50 -9.12
N ARG A 437 -47.24 11.81 -9.10
CA ARG A 437 -48.27 12.85 -9.21
C ARG A 437 -49.02 12.79 -10.54
N MET A 438 -48.32 12.70 -11.67
CA MET A 438 -48.94 12.59 -12.99
C MET A 438 -49.79 11.32 -13.12
N ALA A 439 -49.38 10.22 -12.49
CA ALA A 439 -50.13 8.97 -12.52
C ALA A 439 -51.40 9.03 -11.66
N THR A 440 -51.40 9.76 -10.55
CA THR A 440 -52.46 9.69 -9.53
C THR A 440 -53.36 10.92 -9.45
N HIS A 441 -52.93 12.09 -9.92
CA HIS A 441 -53.68 13.34 -9.83
C HIS A 441 -54.12 13.83 -11.22
N ASP A 442 -55.19 14.63 -11.25
CA ASP A 442 -55.67 15.35 -12.43
C ASP A 442 -54.91 16.68 -12.57
N ASP A 443 -54.38 16.98 -13.75
CA ASP A 443 -53.49 18.12 -13.97
C ASP A 443 -54.16 19.49 -13.75
N LEU A 444 -55.48 19.59 -13.97
CA LEU A 444 -56.22 20.85 -13.84
C LEU A 444 -56.65 21.11 -12.38
N THR A 445 -57.28 20.11 -11.75
CA THR A 445 -57.92 20.27 -10.44
C THR A 445 -57.03 19.86 -9.27
N ASN A 446 -55.93 19.14 -9.54
CA ASN A 446 -55.06 18.52 -8.53
C ASN A 446 -55.82 17.61 -7.54
N LEU A 447 -57.01 17.14 -7.94
CA LEU A 447 -57.71 16.03 -7.29
C LEU A 447 -57.11 14.70 -7.75
N TYR A 448 -57.46 13.60 -7.09
CA TYR A 448 -57.10 12.29 -7.63
C TYR A 448 -57.81 12.07 -8.97
N ASN A 449 -57.11 11.47 -9.93
CA ASN A 449 -57.68 11.19 -11.24
C ASN A 449 -58.47 9.87 -11.24
N ARG A 450 -59.10 9.57 -12.38
CA ARG A 450 -59.84 8.33 -12.59
C ARG A 450 -59.01 7.05 -12.39
N ASN A 451 -57.71 7.07 -12.69
CA ASN A 451 -56.85 5.89 -12.52
C ASN A 451 -56.62 5.59 -11.03
N GLU A 452 -56.40 6.62 -10.21
CA GLU A 452 -56.27 6.46 -8.77
C GLU A 452 -57.60 6.06 -8.10
N LEU A 453 -58.74 6.50 -8.64
CA LEU A 453 -60.05 6.01 -8.23
C LEU A 453 -60.14 4.48 -8.41
N HIS A 454 -59.86 3.98 -9.62
CA HIS A 454 -59.85 2.54 -9.91
C HIS A 454 -58.90 1.75 -9.01
N ARG A 455 -57.68 2.26 -8.80
CA ARG A 455 -56.70 1.62 -7.91
C ARG A 455 -57.21 1.51 -6.47
N ARG A 456 -57.81 2.58 -5.93
CA ARG A 456 -58.40 2.57 -4.58
C ARG A 456 -59.64 1.70 -4.49
N ILE A 457 -60.40 1.60 -5.57
CA ILE A 457 -61.55 0.72 -5.66
C ILE A 457 -61.14 -0.73 -5.44
N GLU A 458 -60.12 -1.19 -6.16
CA GLU A 458 -59.57 -2.54 -6.01
C GLU A 458 -59.10 -2.80 -4.56
N GLU A 459 -58.34 -1.85 -3.97
CA GLU A 459 -57.85 -1.97 -2.60
C GLU A 459 -58.97 -2.08 -1.55
N ILE A 460 -60.01 -1.25 -1.67
CA ILE A 460 -61.15 -1.25 -0.74
C ILE A 460 -61.98 -2.53 -0.91
N THR A 461 -62.20 -2.95 -2.16
CA THR A 461 -62.94 -4.16 -2.49
C THR A 461 -62.24 -5.40 -1.94
N ASP A 462 -60.92 -5.51 -2.10
CA ASP A 462 -60.15 -6.64 -1.55
C ASP A 462 -60.09 -6.62 -0.02
N ARG A 463 -59.97 -5.45 0.60
CA ARG A 463 -60.09 -5.33 2.07
C ARG A 463 -61.47 -5.75 2.57
N SER A 464 -62.53 -5.43 1.85
CA SER A 464 -63.89 -5.80 2.23
C SER A 464 -64.13 -7.31 2.18
N LYS A 465 -63.51 -8.03 1.23
CA LYS A 465 -63.55 -9.51 1.14
C LYS A 465 -62.90 -10.21 2.33
N LEU A 466 -61.90 -9.58 2.95
CA LEU A 466 -61.11 -10.14 4.06
C LEU A 466 -61.67 -9.81 5.44
N GLN A 467 -62.64 -8.89 5.54
CA GLN A 467 -63.24 -8.48 6.80
C GLN A 467 -64.44 -9.36 7.18
N SER A 468 -64.66 -9.54 8.49
CA SER A 468 -65.83 -10.27 8.99
C SER A 468 -67.11 -9.53 8.60
N PRO A 469 -68.19 -10.23 8.18
CA PRO A 469 -69.47 -9.61 7.78
C PRO A 469 -70.15 -8.79 8.90
N ASN A 470 -69.65 -8.86 10.13
CA ASN A 470 -70.11 -8.06 11.27
C ASN A 470 -69.29 -6.78 11.54
N ALA A 471 -68.26 -6.47 10.72
CA ALA A 471 -67.52 -5.21 10.85
C ALA A 471 -68.38 -4.04 10.33
N ASN A 472 -68.56 -3.00 11.15
CA ASN A 472 -69.28 -1.78 10.77
C ASN A 472 -68.41 -0.96 9.80
N ASN A 473 -68.52 -1.25 8.50
CA ASN A 473 -67.70 -0.65 7.45
C ASN A 473 -68.56 0.13 6.45
N ALA A 474 -69.54 0.90 6.96
CA ALA A 474 -70.41 1.70 6.12
C ALA A 474 -69.60 2.75 5.34
N PHE A 475 -69.90 2.94 4.07
CA PHE A 475 -69.31 4.00 3.26
C PHE A 475 -70.28 4.44 2.18
N THR A 476 -70.09 5.65 1.67
CA THR A 476 -70.96 6.24 0.64
C THR A 476 -70.12 6.70 -0.55
N VAL A 477 -70.58 6.37 -1.76
CA VAL A 477 -70.07 6.95 -3.00
C VAL A 477 -71.01 8.05 -3.44
N VAL A 478 -70.46 9.21 -3.79
CA VAL A 478 -71.21 10.35 -4.33
C VAL A 478 -70.70 10.65 -5.72
N TYR A 479 -71.60 10.69 -6.69
CA TYR A 479 -71.34 11.07 -8.07
C TYR A 479 -71.91 12.47 -8.30
N PHE A 480 -71.07 13.40 -8.74
CA PHE A 480 -71.44 14.79 -9.03
C PHE A 480 -71.41 15.04 -10.54
N ASP A 481 -72.37 15.82 -11.02
CA ASP A 481 -72.36 16.41 -12.36
C ASP A 481 -72.75 17.87 -12.27
N LEU A 482 -71.95 18.73 -12.89
CA LEU A 482 -72.16 20.17 -12.87
C LEU A 482 -73.19 20.60 -13.91
N ASP A 483 -74.36 20.97 -13.43
CA ASP A 483 -75.41 21.48 -14.28
C ASP A 483 -75.02 22.84 -14.89
N ASN A 484 -75.39 23.05 -16.16
CA ASN A 484 -75.10 24.25 -16.92
C ASN A 484 -73.59 24.52 -17.14
N PHE A 485 -72.68 23.60 -16.82
CA PHE A 485 -71.24 23.84 -16.98
C PHE A 485 -70.83 24.25 -18.41
N LYS A 486 -71.46 23.66 -19.44
CA LYS A 486 -71.22 24.00 -20.84
C LYS A 486 -71.43 25.50 -21.16
N PHE A 487 -72.33 26.18 -20.45
CA PHE A 487 -72.54 27.62 -20.61
C PHE A 487 -71.25 28.42 -20.38
N PHE A 488 -70.44 28.03 -19.39
CA PHE A 488 -69.19 28.73 -19.07
C PHE A 488 -68.16 28.58 -20.18
N ASN A 489 -68.04 27.37 -20.73
CA ASN A 489 -67.18 27.10 -21.89
C ASN A 489 -67.62 27.89 -23.13
N ASP A 490 -68.91 27.82 -23.46
CA ASP A 490 -69.45 28.40 -24.69
C ASP A 490 -69.49 29.94 -24.64
N ARG A 491 -69.74 30.52 -23.45
CA ARG A 491 -69.90 31.98 -23.29
C ARG A 491 -68.59 32.71 -23.00
N TYR A 492 -67.71 32.11 -22.19
CA TYR A 492 -66.54 32.80 -21.63
C TYR A 492 -65.21 32.13 -21.98
N SER A 493 -65.22 31.10 -22.84
CA SER A 493 -64.10 30.23 -23.23
C SER A 493 -63.84 29.04 -22.30
N HIS A 494 -63.11 28.04 -22.81
CA HIS A 494 -62.64 26.88 -22.06
C HIS A 494 -61.82 27.28 -20.82
N ASP A 495 -61.02 28.35 -20.89
CA ASP A 495 -60.24 28.84 -19.75
C ASP A 495 -61.13 29.33 -18.59
N ALA A 496 -62.36 29.78 -18.87
CA ALA A 496 -63.34 30.13 -17.84
C ALA A 496 -63.95 28.87 -17.22
N GLY A 497 -64.29 27.86 -18.03
CA GLY A 497 -64.75 26.56 -17.52
C GLY A 497 -63.70 25.88 -16.65
N ASP A 498 -62.43 25.92 -17.05
CA ASP A 498 -61.31 25.41 -16.25
C ASP A 498 -61.21 26.10 -14.89
N THR A 499 -61.43 27.42 -14.86
CA THR A 499 -61.47 28.19 -13.60
C THR A 499 -62.62 27.74 -12.71
N VAL A 500 -63.80 27.48 -13.29
CA VAL A 500 -64.96 26.96 -12.57
C VAL A 500 -64.67 25.57 -11.98
N LEU A 501 -64.04 24.67 -12.73
CA LEU A 501 -63.67 23.33 -12.26
C LEU A 501 -62.65 23.39 -11.11
N VAL A 502 -61.67 24.28 -11.18
CA VAL A 502 -60.71 24.50 -10.09
C VAL A 502 -61.41 25.00 -8.84
N LEU A 503 -62.29 26.01 -8.96
CA LEU A 503 -63.06 26.51 -7.82
C LEU A 503 -63.98 25.44 -7.23
N PHE A 504 -64.58 24.60 -8.07
CA PHE A 504 -65.45 23.52 -7.63
C PHE A 504 -64.66 22.44 -6.89
N SER A 505 -63.45 22.11 -7.36
CA SER A 505 -62.56 21.19 -6.66
C SER A 505 -62.18 21.69 -5.26
N GLN A 506 -61.97 23.01 -5.09
CA GLN A 506 -61.70 23.64 -3.79
C GLN A 506 -62.94 23.61 -2.88
N LEU A 507 -64.13 23.83 -3.45
CA LEU A 507 -65.40 23.69 -2.71
C LEU A 507 -65.57 22.25 -2.20
N LEU A 508 -65.33 21.24 -3.04
CA LEU A 508 -65.39 19.84 -2.62
C LEU A 508 -64.36 19.55 -1.52
N GLN A 509 -63.11 19.99 -1.65
CA GLN A 509 -62.08 19.76 -0.63
C GLN A 509 -62.38 20.43 0.73
N THR A 510 -63.10 21.55 0.75
CA THR A 510 -63.48 22.25 2.00
C THR A 510 -64.74 21.66 2.65
N THR A 511 -65.55 20.90 1.91
CA THR A 511 -66.80 20.30 2.41
C THR A 511 -66.62 18.87 2.94
N VAL A 512 -65.46 18.27 2.71
CA VAL A 512 -65.12 16.88 3.07
C VAL A 512 -64.10 16.79 4.22
N ARG A 513 -64.03 15.64 4.88
CA ARG A 513 -63.08 15.37 5.97
C ARG A 513 -61.75 14.86 5.39
N ARG A 514 -60.70 14.86 6.22
CA ARG A 514 -59.39 14.29 5.85
C ARG A 514 -59.42 12.80 5.48
N ALA A 515 -60.42 12.05 5.96
CA ALA A 515 -60.60 10.64 5.65
C ALA A 515 -61.34 10.39 4.33
N ASP A 516 -62.00 11.40 3.78
CA ASP A 516 -62.77 11.31 2.54
C ASP A 516 -61.84 11.55 1.35
N THR A 517 -62.16 10.96 0.19
CA THR A 517 -61.33 11.10 -1.02
C THR A 517 -62.15 11.64 -2.18
N VAL A 518 -61.71 12.76 -2.75
CA VAL A 518 -62.33 13.39 -3.92
C VAL A 518 -61.53 13.04 -5.17
N PHE A 519 -62.23 12.65 -6.22
CA PHE A 519 -61.68 12.31 -7.53
C PHE A 519 -62.35 13.14 -8.61
N ARG A 520 -61.60 13.51 -9.65
CA ARG A 520 -62.18 13.98 -10.91
C ARG A 520 -62.29 12.81 -11.87
N PHE A 521 -63.51 12.46 -12.25
CA PHE A 521 -63.77 11.29 -13.09
C PHE A 521 -63.53 11.59 -14.58
N GLY A 522 -63.92 12.79 -15.03
CA GLY A 522 -63.66 13.30 -16.37
C GLY A 522 -64.54 14.52 -16.68
N GLY A 523 -64.04 15.48 -17.47
CA GLY A 523 -64.81 16.68 -17.82
C GLY A 523 -65.24 17.46 -16.58
N ASP A 524 -66.56 17.54 -16.37
CA ASP A 524 -67.28 18.18 -15.27
C ASP A 524 -67.87 17.20 -14.24
N GLU A 525 -67.46 15.92 -14.32
CA GLU A 525 -67.89 14.87 -13.41
C GLU A 525 -66.87 14.62 -12.29
N PHE A 526 -67.36 14.51 -11.06
CA PHE A 526 -66.55 14.24 -9.86
C PHE A 526 -67.12 13.06 -9.09
N ILE A 527 -66.25 12.32 -8.41
CA ILE A 527 -66.64 11.24 -7.53
C ILE A 527 -66.03 11.50 -6.15
N LEU A 528 -66.80 11.25 -5.11
CA LEU A 528 -66.35 11.35 -3.72
C LEU A 528 -66.62 10.03 -3.00
N PHE A 529 -65.61 9.56 -2.30
CA PHE A 529 -65.71 8.43 -1.39
C PHE A 529 -65.74 8.93 0.06
N LEU A 530 -66.87 8.73 0.74
CA LEU A 530 -67.10 9.08 2.14
C LEU A 530 -66.91 7.84 3.01
N ALA A 531 -65.76 7.74 3.67
CA ALA A 531 -65.43 6.60 4.51
C ALA A 531 -66.20 6.64 5.83
N GLY A 532 -66.70 5.50 6.32
CA GLY A 532 -67.41 5.43 7.61
C GLY A 532 -68.76 6.16 7.59
N THR A 533 -69.35 6.35 6.42
CA THR A 533 -70.54 7.18 6.21
C THR A 533 -71.71 6.34 5.71
N GLY A 534 -72.69 6.11 6.57
CA GLY A 534 -73.98 5.51 6.23
C GLY A 534 -75.01 6.55 5.79
N TYR A 535 -76.29 6.15 5.71
CA TYR A 535 -77.38 6.94 5.11
C TYR A 535 -77.55 8.34 5.70
N GLU A 536 -77.66 8.45 7.03
CA GLU A 536 -77.81 9.75 7.70
C GLU A 536 -76.58 10.66 7.50
N GLY A 537 -75.39 10.06 7.45
CA GLY A 537 -74.16 10.81 7.18
C GLY A 537 -74.09 11.31 5.73
N ALA A 538 -74.58 10.50 4.77
CA ALA A 538 -74.70 10.88 3.38
C ALA A 538 -75.67 12.07 3.22
N ARG A 539 -76.86 11.99 3.84
CA ARG A 539 -77.83 13.09 3.85
C ARG A 539 -77.23 14.38 4.43
N ALA A 540 -76.58 14.28 5.59
CA ALA A 540 -75.92 15.43 6.22
C ALA A 540 -74.76 16.00 5.37
N PHE A 541 -74.07 15.17 4.59
CA PHE A 541 -73.10 15.63 3.60
C PHE A 541 -73.79 16.43 2.48
N ALA A 542 -74.85 15.88 1.88
CA ALA A 542 -75.58 16.55 0.79
C ALA A 542 -76.10 17.91 1.23
N GLU A 543 -76.75 18.00 2.40
CA GLU A 543 -77.24 19.26 2.95
C GLU A 543 -76.10 20.28 3.14
N ARG A 544 -74.98 19.86 3.71
CA ARG A 544 -73.80 20.73 3.87
C ARG A 544 -73.22 21.19 2.53
N PHE A 545 -73.14 20.31 1.54
CA PHE A 545 -72.65 20.64 0.20
C PHE A 545 -73.55 21.66 -0.48
N PHE A 546 -74.88 21.47 -0.46
CA PHE A 546 -75.81 22.43 -1.04
C PHE A 546 -75.79 23.79 -0.33
N GLN A 547 -75.61 23.82 1.00
CA GLN A 547 -75.40 25.08 1.71
C GLN A 547 -74.15 25.81 1.22
N ALA A 548 -73.06 25.09 0.94
CA ALA A 548 -71.84 25.67 0.37
C ALA A 548 -72.05 26.15 -1.08
N MET A 549 -72.92 25.49 -1.85
CA MET A 549 -73.28 25.90 -3.22
C MET A 549 -74.07 27.21 -3.29
N LEU A 550 -74.81 27.59 -2.23
CA LEU A 550 -75.62 28.82 -2.23
C LEU A 550 -74.81 30.09 -2.52
N THR A 551 -73.56 30.15 -2.06
CA THR A 551 -72.66 31.29 -2.27
C THR A 551 -71.67 31.08 -3.41
N PHE A 552 -71.64 29.88 -4.01
CA PHE A 552 -70.61 29.48 -4.98
C PHE A 552 -70.69 30.25 -6.30
N ASN A 553 -71.90 30.55 -6.79
CA ASN A 553 -72.07 31.36 -7.99
C ASN A 553 -71.47 32.77 -7.84
N THR A 554 -71.60 33.39 -6.66
CA THR A 554 -70.94 34.67 -6.35
C THR A 554 -69.41 34.53 -6.36
N THR A 555 -68.87 33.42 -5.87
CA THR A 555 -67.42 33.13 -5.95
C THR A 555 -66.96 32.99 -7.40
N ILE A 556 -67.72 32.32 -8.26
CA ILE A 556 -67.41 32.21 -9.70
C ILE A 556 -67.42 33.59 -10.35
N GLU A 557 -68.48 34.39 -10.12
CA GLU A 557 -68.60 35.75 -10.67
C GLU A 557 -67.41 36.62 -10.27
N GLN A 558 -67.02 36.61 -8.99
CA GLN A 558 -65.86 37.35 -8.49
C GLN A 558 -64.55 36.88 -9.15
N ALA A 559 -64.32 35.57 -9.23
CA ALA A 559 -63.10 35.02 -9.80
C ALA A 559 -62.97 35.30 -11.30
N LEU A 560 -64.05 35.11 -12.06
CA LEU A 560 -64.06 35.42 -13.49
C LEU A 560 -63.96 36.93 -13.73
N SER A 561 -64.63 37.75 -12.93
CA SER A 561 -64.55 39.22 -13.06
C SER A 561 -63.12 39.73 -12.84
N LEU A 562 -62.43 39.17 -11.84
CA LEU A 562 -61.03 39.48 -11.57
C LEU A 562 -60.12 39.03 -12.73
N LYS A 563 -60.34 37.82 -13.27
CA LYS A 563 -59.55 37.25 -14.37
C LYS A 563 -59.67 38.05 -15.67
N TYR A 564 -60.87 38.51 -16.01
CA TYR A 564 -61.13 39.21 -17.27
C TYR A 564 -61.15 40.75 -17.14
N GLY A 565 -61.03 41.29 -15.92
CA GLY A 565 -61.00 42.73 -15.67
C GLY A 565 -62.32 43.45 -15.96
N THR A 566 -63.42 42.71 -16.00
CA THR A 566 -64.78 43.22 -16.30
C THR A 566 -65.79 42.61 -15.35
N SER A 567 -66.82 43.36 -14.95
CA SER A 567 -67.89 42.82 -14.10
C SER A 567 -68.67 41.72 -14.85
N ILE A 568 -68.65 40.49 -14.31
CA ILE A 568 -69.36 39.33 -14.83
C ILE A 568 -70.49 39.00 -13.86
N VAL A 569 -71.71 38.91 -14.38
CA VAL A 569 -72.90 38.48 -13.65
C VAL A 569 -73.51 37.30 -14.41
N ILE A 570 -73.77 36.20 -13.72
CA ILE A 570 -74.34 35.00 -14.30
C ILE A 570 -75.88 35.11 -14.22
N PRO A 571 -76.62 35.00 -15.34
CA PRO A 571 -78.08 34.99 -15.31
C PRO A 571 -78.61 33.90 -14.38
N ALA A 572 -79.72 34.17 -13.68
CA ALA A 572 -80.28 33.26 -12.66
C ALA A 572 -80.56 31.86 -13.24
N GLU A 573 -81.06 31.78 -14.47
CA GLU A 573 -81.34 30.53 -15.19
C GLU A 573 -80.10 29.81 -15.74
N ARG A 574 -78.91 30.44 -15.64
CA ARG A 574 -77.61 29.89 -16.08
C ARG A 574 -76.61 29.74 -14.94
N GLN A 575 -77.03 29.94 -13.69
CA GLN A 575 -76.20 29.65 -12.53
C GLN A 575 -75.73 28.19 -12.56
N LEU A 576 -74.49 27.99 -12.11
CA LEU A 576 -73.95 26.66 -11.95
C LEU A 576 -74.65 26.01 -10.76
N THR A 577 -75.33 24.91 -11.01
CA THR A 577 -75.87 24.03 -9.98
C THR A 577 -75.18 22.68 -10.07
N CYS A 578 -75.50 21.77 -9.15
CA CYS A 578 -74.90 20.44 -9.15
C CYS A 578 -75.98 19.41 -8.85
N SER A 579 -76.01 18.35 -9.64
CA SER A 579 -76.84 17.18 -9.40
C SER A 579 -75.98 16.09 -8.76
N LEU A 580 -76.49 15.44 -7.71
CA LEU A 580 -75.75 14.39 -6.99
C LEU A 580 -76.51 13.06 -7.00
N GLY A 581 -75.79 11.99 -7.30
CA GLY A 581 -76.24 10.62 -7.03
C GLY A 581 -75.42 10.01 -5.91
N MET A 582 -76.07 9.47 -4.89
CA MET A 582 -75.39 8.87 -3.74
C MET A 582 -75.77 7.40 -3.61
N ALA A 583 -74.77 6.53 -3.51
CA ALA A 583 -74.94 5.12 -3.20
C ALA A 583 -74.36 4.82 -1.82
N VAL A 584 -75.22 4.37 -0.90
CA VAL A 584 -74.84 4.06 0.48
C VAL A 584 -74.69 2.56 0.64
N HIS A 585 -73.53 2.14 1.13
CA HIS A 585 -73.30 0.78 1.58
C HIS A 585 -73.27 0.73 3.10
N ASP A 586 -74.09 -0.14 3.70
CA ASP A 586 -74.16 -0.30 5.16
C ASP A 586 -73.59 -1.65 5.62
N ARG A 587 -73.97 -2.76 4.97
CA ARG A 587 -73.55 -4.13 5.34
C ARG A 587 -73.44 -5.05 4.13
N GLY A 588 -72.66 -6.12 4.28
CA GLY A 588 -72.50 -7.19 3.29
C GLY A 588 -71.28 -7.02 2.40
N GLN A 589 -71.09 -7.94 1.44
CA GLN A 589 -70.05 -7.78 0.42
C GLN A 589 -70.61 -7.01 -0.75
N ILE A 590 -69.87 -6.01 -1.20
CA ILE A 590 -70.21 -5.32 -2.44
C ILE A 590 -68.97 -4.91 -3.20
N ASP A 591 -69.10 -4.99 -4.52
CA ASP A 591 -68.17 -4.46 -5.49
C ASP A 591 -68.39 -2.96 -5.70
N LEU A 592 -67.34 -2.16 -5.55
CA LEU A 592 -67.45 -0.69 -5.60
C LEU A 592 -67.80 -0.17 -7.00
N ASP A 593 -67.50 -0.91 -8.07
CA ASP A 593 -67.98 -0.59 -9.43
C ASP A 593 -69.51 -0.67 -9.51
N THR A 594 -70.10 -1.65 -8.82
CA THR A 594 -71.55 -1.75 -8.69
C THR A 594 -72.15 -0.55 -7.94
N LEU A 595 -71.47 -0.05 -6.91
CA LEU A 595 -71.89 1.15 -6.19
C LEU A 595 -71.77 2.44 -7.01
N ILE A 596 -70.70 2.59 -7.81
CA ILE A 596 -70.57 3.72 -8.73
C ILE A 596 -71.73 3.71 -9.73
N ARG A 597 -72.09 2.54 -10.26
CA ARG A 597 -73.25 2.39 -11.15
C ARG A 597 -74.57 2.76 -10.46
N ILE A 598 -74.76 2.40 -9.20
CA ILE A 598 -75.96 2.78 -8.43
C ILE A 598 -75.98 4.29 -8.17
N ALA A 599 -74.82 4.89 -7.87
CA ALA A 599 -74.69 6.34 -7.71
C ALA A 599 -74.99 7.07 -9.04
N ASP A 600 -74.52 6.57 -10.17
CA ASP A 600 -74.83 7.10 -11.50
C ASP A 600 -76.33 7.01 -11.82
N GLN A 601 -77.00 5.89 -11.51
CA GLN A 601 -78.46 5.80 -11.65
C GLN A 601 -79.21 6.79 -10.74
N ALA A 602 -78.73 7.01 -9.51
CA ALA A 602 -79.30 8.02 -8.62
C ALA A 602 -79.08 9.44 -9.17
N LEU A 603 -77.91 9.70 -9.77
CA LEU A 603 -77.60 10.96 -10.42
C LEU A 603 -78.52 11.22 -11.63
N LEU A 604 -78.78 10.19 -12.44
CA LEU A 604 -79.73 10.29 -13.54
C LEU A 604 -81.13 10.68 -13.04
N GLN A 605 -81.58 10.10 -11.92
CA GLN A 605 -82.86 10.49 -11.31
C GLN A 605 -82.84 11.97 -10.85
N ALA A 606 -81.74 12.43 -10.23
CA ALA A 606 -81.59 13.83 -9.85
C ALA A 606 -81.66 14.78 -11.06
N LYS A 607 -81.09 14.38 -12.20
CA LYS A 607 -81.18 15.16 -13.45
C LYS A 607 -82.59 15.17 -14.03
N LEU A 608 -83.34 14.07 -13.94
CA LEU A 608 -84.73 13.96 -14.41
C LEU A 608 -85.69 14.79 -13.55
N ASP A 609 -85.43 14.90 -12.26
CA ASP A 609 -86.26 15.64 -11.30
C ASP A 609 -86.06 17.17 -11.34
N GLY A 610 -85.44 17.68 -12.40
CA GLY A 610 -85.27 19.12 -12.62
C GLY A 610 -83.91 19.68 -12.23
N LYS A 611 -82.91 18.82 -11.94
CA LYS A 611 -81.53 19.20 -11.59
C LYS A 611 -81.41 19.94 -10.24
N ASN A 612 -80.19 20.30 -9.84
CA ASN A 612 -79.91 21.00 -8.57
C ASN A 612 -80.49 20.28 -7.33
N THR A 613 -80.40 18.95 -7.32
CA THR A 613 -80.92 18.11 -6.24
C THR A 613 -80.03 16.87 -6.06
N TYR A 614 -80.34 16.06 -5.06
CA TYR A 614 -79.65 14.79 -4.84
C TYR A 614 -80.64 13.64 -4.67
N HIS A 615 -80.19 12.44 -5.03
CA HIS A 615 -80.88 11.19 -4.71
C HIS A 615 -79.94 10.24 -3.98
N ILE A 616 -80.46 9.57 -2.95
CA ILE A 616 -79.72 8.56 -2.18
C ILE A 616 -80.36 7.20 -2.42
N ARG A 617 -79.54 6.20 -2.79
CA ARG A 617 -79.94 4.80 -2.88
C ARG A 617 -79.18 3.97 -1.86
N LEU A 618 -79.91 3.13 -1.13
CA LEU A 618 -79.34 2.10 -0.26
C LEU A 618 -78.96 0.90 -1.10
N CYS A 619 -77.76 0.37 -0.90
CA CYS A 619 -77.33 -0.80 -1.62
C CYS A 619 -77.73 -2.08 -0.89
N GLY A 620 -78.63 -2.86 -1.48
CA GLY A 620 -79.20 -4.08 -0.88
C GLY A 620 -80.71 -4.22 -1.02
N ASP A 621 -81.41 -3.19 -1.48
CA ASP A 621 -82.82 -3.32 -1.87
C ASP A 621 -82.90 -3.98 -3.25
N ASN A 622 -83.33 -5.25 -3.29
CA ASN A 622 -83.52 -6.03 -4.51
C ASN A 622 -84.28 -5.24 -5.58
N GLU A 623 -83.76 -5.24 -6.81
CA GLU A 623 -84.35 -4.68 -8.04
C GLU A 623 -85.66 -5.35 -8.51
N ASP A 624 -86.37 -6.09 -7.65
CA ASP A 624 -87.59 -6.83 -8.02
C ASP A 624 -88.83 -6.41 -7.21
N ASN A 625 -89.14 -5.11 -7.12
CA ASN A 625 -90.53 -4.72 -6.82
C ASN A 625 -90.91 -3.31 -7.31
N PRO A 626 -91.51 -3.16 -8.50
CA PRO A 626 -92.11 -1.90 -8.90
C PRO A 626 -93.51 -1.80 -8.29
N GLY A 627 -93.62 -1.13 -7.14
CA GLY A 627 -94.90 -0.58 -6.68
C GLY A 627 -95.09 -0.59 -5.17
N THR A 628 -95.01 0.59 -4.54
CA THR A 628 -96.18 1.27 -3.96
C THR A 628 -95.80 2.69 -3.51
N ILE A 629 -96.58 3.64 -4.02
CA ILE A 629 -96.87 5.05 -3.65
C ILE A 629 -95.92 5.74 -2.66
#